data_AF-A0A5K1DW88-F1
#
_entry.id   AF-A0A5K1DW88-F1
#
_cell.length_a   1.000
_cell.length_b   1.000
_cell.length_c   1.000
_cell.angle_alpha   90.00
_cell.angle_beta   90.00
_cell.angle_gamma   90.00
#
_symmetry.space_group_name_H-M   'P 1'
#
loop_
_entity.id
_entity.type
_entity.pdbx_description
1 polymer ?
#
loop_
_entity_poly.entity_id
_entity_poly.type
_entity_poly.pdbx_seq_one_letter_code
_entity_poly.pdbx_strand_id
1 'polypeptide(L)' 'VVEDGYEFFADRQLVTIFSAPNYCGEFNNAGAMMLVDTNLLCSFQILKPGKGKTGSSSNSSKSG' A
#
# COMPACT_ATOMS: atom_id res chain seq x y z
N VAL A 1 -0.33 6.88 10.05
CA VAL A 1 0.27 5.93 9.08
C VAL A 1 1.19 6.71 8.16
N VAL A 2 2.29 6.12 7.72
CA VAL A 2 3.25 6.79 6.81
C VAL A 2 2.63 6.90 5.42
N GLU A 3 2.78 8.05 4.77
CA GLU A 3 2.11 8.38 3.50
C GLU A 3 2.45 7.39 2.37
N ASP A 4 3.75 7.09 2.19
CA ASP A 4 4.25 6.20 1.14
C ASP A 4 4.39 4.73 1.58
N GLY A 5 3.99 4.40 2.80
CA GLY A 5 4.12 3.05 3.35
C GLY A 5 5.54 2.65 3.78
N TYR A 6 6.53 3.54 3.73
CA TYR A 6 7.84 3.33 4.35
C TYR A 6 8.44 4.63 4.89
N GLU A 7 9.24 4.55 5.96
CA GLU A 7 9.91 5.72 6.55
C GLU A 7 11.31 5.33 7.06
N PHE A 8 12.31 6.18 6.81
CA PHE A 8 13.66 6.03 7.33
C PHE A 8 13.86 6.80 8.64
N PHE A 9 14.60 6.20 9.56
CA PHE A 9 15.01 6.78 10.84
C PHE A 9 16.50 6.56 11.08
N ALA A 10 17.04 7.20 12.12
CA ALA A 10 18.41 7.01 12.59
C ALA A 10 19.43 7.09 11.42
N ASP A 11 19.43 8.21 10.69
CA ASP A 11 20.31 8.43 9.54
C ASP A 11 20.23 7.32 8.48
N ARG A 12 19.00 6.84 8.21
CA ARG A 12 18.67 5.75 7.27
C ARG A 12 19.19 4.37 7.69
N GLN A 13 19.62 4.20 8.93
CA GLN A 13 20.02 2.89 9.47
C GLN A 13 18.82 2.03 9.89
N LEU A 14 17.64 2.64 10.02
CA LEU A 14 16.39 1.95 10.32
C LEU A 14 15.35 2.33 9.27
N VAL A 15 14.61 1.34 8.77
CA VAL A 15 13.43 1.56 7.93
C VAL A 15 12.23 0.86 8.54
N THR A 16 11.12 1.57 8.64
CA THR A 16 9.81 1.01 8.99
C THR A 16 9.03 0.83 7.70
N ILE A 17 8.38 -0.34 7.52
CA ILE A 17 7.58 -0.66 6.33
C ILE A 17 6.16 -1.01 6.76
N PHE A 18 5.18 -0.38 6.13
CA PHE A 18 3.76 -0.70 6.21
C PHE A 18 3.31 -1.26 4.87
N SER A 19 2.82 -2.50 4.84
CA SER A 19 2.42 -3.18 3.59
C SER A 19 0.90 -3.17 3.31
N ALA A 20 0.10 -2.61 4.22
CA ALA A 20 -1.35 -2.54 4.12
C ALA A 20 -1.79 -1.15 3.58
N PRO A 21 -2.05 -0.99 2.27
CA PRO A 21 -2.60 0.24 1.75
C PRO A 21 -4.02 0.47 2.27
N ASN A 22 -4.36 1.73 2.55
CA ASN A 22 -5.61 2.13 3.17
C ASN A 22 -5.92 1.32 4.45
N TYR A 23 -4.95 1.26 5.36
CA TYR A 23 -5.06 0.52 6.61
C TYR A 23 -6.35 0.91 7.36
N CYS A 24 -7.12 -0.07 7.81
CA CYS A 24 -8.45 0.06 8.41
C CYS A 24 -9.50 0.84 7.57
N GLY A 25 -9.21 1.24 6.33
CA GLY A 25 -10.10 2.10 5.54
C GLY A 25 -10.08 3.58 5.95
N GLU A 26 -9.23 3.97 6.89
CA GLU A 26 -9.29 5.28 7.57
C GLU A 26 -8.18 6.25 7.12
N PHE A 27 -7.03 5.73 6.67
CA PHE A 27 -5.82 6.53 6.55
C PHE A 27 -5.39 6.84 5.11
N ASN A 28 -6.05 6.27 4.08
CA ASN A 28 -5.72 6.44 2.65
C ASN A 28 -4.21 6.31 2.31
N ASN A 29 -3.44 5.63 3.15
CA ASN A 29 -2.00 5.48 3.02
C ASN A 29 -1.65 4.51 1.90
N ALA A 30 -0.48 4.68 1.28
CA ALA A 30 0.10 3.62 0.49
C ALA A 30 0.64 2.49 1.39
N GLY A 31 0.76 1.29 0.83
CA GLY A 31 1.65 0.26 1.34
C GLY A 31 2.98 0.29 0.60
N ALA A 32 4.02 -0.32 1.16
CA ALA A 32 5.30 -0.52 0.51
C ALA A 32 5.81 -1.95 0.69
N MET A 33 6.64 -2.39 -0.26
CA MET A 33 7.48 -3.58 -0.15
C MET A 33 8.93 -3.19 -0.44
N MET A 34 9.86 -3.66 0.39
CA MET A 34 11.29 -3.50 0.12
C MET A 34 11.81 -4.68 -0.69
N LEU A 35 12.41 -4.38 -1.83
CA LEU A 35 13.10 -5.35 -2.68
C LEU A 35 14.61 -5.21 -2.40
N VAL A 36 15.25 -6.32 -2.07
CA VAL A 36 16.69 -6.40 -1.83
C VAL A 36 17.29 -7.30 -2.91
N ASP A 37 18.18 -6.75 -3.73
CA ASP A 37 18.86 -7.51 -4.79
C ASP A 37 20.14 -8.21 -4.29
N THR A 38 20.83 -8.91 -5.19
CA THR A 38 22.08 -9.62 -4.88
C THR A 38 23.24 -8.70 -4.50
N ASN A 39 23.16 -7.41 -4.83
CA ASN A 39 24.14 -6.38 -4.46
C ASN A 39 23.75 -5.66 -3.15
N LEU A 40 22.72 -6.15 -2.45
CA LEU A 40 22.12 -5.52 -1.26
C LEU A 40 21.55 -4.12 -1.53
N LEU A 41 21.22 -3.81 -2.79
CA LEU A 41 20.52 -2.58 -3.10
C LEU A 41 19.07 -2.70 -2.66
N CYS A 42 18.68 -1.86 -1.71
CA CYS A 42 17.29 -1.76 -1.25
C CYS A 42 16.51 -0.77 -2.14
N SER A 43 15.44 -1.27 -2.76
CA SER A 43 14.47 -0.45 -3.50
C SER A 43 13.06 -0.66 -2.95
N PHE A 44 12.13 0.24 -3.23
CA PHE A 44 10.77 0.18 -2.70
C PHE A 44 9.74 0.12 -3.83
N GLN A 45 8.84 -0.85 -3.74
CA GLN A 45 7.64 -0.90 -4.57
C GLN A 45 6.46 -0.35 -3.77
N ILE A 46 5.83 0.71 -4.28
CA ILE A 46 4.70 1.38 -3.64
C ILE A 46 3.38 0.79 -4.13
N LEU A 47 2.57 0.34 -3.18
CA LEU A 47 1.23 -0.19 -3.36
C LEU A 47 0.22 0.91 -3.03
N LYS A 48 -0.33 1.57 -4.05
CA LYS A 48 -1.41 2.56 -3.84
C LYS A 48 -2.68 1.86 -3.36
N PRO A 49 -3.53 2.52 -2.55
CA PRO A 49 -4.88 2.06 -2.28
C PRO A 49 -5.58 1.63 -3.57
N GLY A 50 -6.08 0.40 -3.60
CA GLY A 50 -6.97 -0.01 -4.68
C GLY A 50 -8.20 0.89 -4.67
N LYS A 51 -8.73 1.25 -5.86
CA LYS A 51 -10.11 1.73 -5.92
C LYS A 51 -10.95 0.60 -5.36
N GLY A 52 -11.49 0.76 -4.15
CA GLY A 52 -12.37 -0.24 -3.57
C GLY A 52 -13.43 -0.60 -4.61
N LYS A 53 -13.80 -1.87 -4.70
CA LYS A 53 -15.13 -2.18 -5.21
C LYS A 53 -16.09 -1.47 -4.25
N THR A 54 -16.49 -0.25 -4.59
CA THR A 54 -17.75 0.30 -4.11
C THR A 54 -18.75 -0.84 -4.31
N GLY A 55 -19.40 -1.25 -3.22
CA GLY A 55 -20.14 -2.51 -3.16
C GLY A 55 -20.84 -2.80 -4.47
N SER A 56 -20.46 -3.91 -5.12
CA SER A 56 -21.30 -4.48 -6.16
C SER A 56 -22.56 -4.96 -5.46
N SER A 57 -23.50 -4.05 -5.23
CA SER A 57 -24.90 -4.40 -5.13
C SER A 57 -25.21 -5.15 -6.42
N SER A 58 -25.34 -6.46 -6.31
CA SER A 58 -25.99 -7.29 -7.30
C SER A 58 -27.41 -6.76 -7.46
N ASN A 59 -27.61 -5.85 -8.42
CA ASN A 59 -28.92 -5.63 -9.01
C ASN A 59 -28.91 -6.25 -10.39
N SER A 60 -29.31 -7.52 -10.41
CA SER A 60 -29.92 -8.13 -11.57
C SER A 60 -31.17 -7.34 -11.95
N SER A 61 -31.07 -6.46 -12.94
CA SER A 61 -32.23 -6.02 -13.72
C SER A 61 -31.99 -6.38 -15.18
N LYS A 62 -32.37 -7.62 -15.49
CA LYS A 62 -32.78 -8.09 -16.80
C LYS A 62 -33.93 -7.20 -17.28
N SER A 63 -33.81 -6.52 -18.41
CA SER A 63 -34.89 -6.32 -19.40
C SER A 63 -34.45 -5.42 -20.56
N GLY A 64 -34.72 -5.87 -21.79
CA GLY A 64 -34.97 -5.04 -22.98
C GLY A 64 -33.78 -4.76 -23.86
#